data_AF-A0A087ST17-F1
#
_entry.id   AF-A0A087ST17-F1
#
_cell.length_a   1.000
_cell.length_b   1.000
_cell.length_c   1.000
_cell.angle_alpha   90.00
_cell.angle_beta   90.00
_cell.angle_gamma   90.00
#
_symmetry.space_group_name_H-M   'P 1'
#
loop_
_entity.id
_entity.type
_entity.pdbx_description
1 polymer ?
#
loop_
_entity_poly.entity_id
_entity_poly.type
_entity_poly.pdbx_seq_one_letter_code
_entity_poly.pdbx_strand_id
1 'polypeptide(L)'
;MPLHRRVELVQNELYSSRVKDFEVYARQSNPRQDAGGDLAAGLANPLWRMVGNFTAPKTKGLQRFELQHPGWARYVLVRFLTHYSSEPVCAMNGIAVYGKSAAEELEDELAQELKATKLQTKSLARIVSDMQANHTGSMVALQAGLETVKREQASLLRELDDLRAQVFMLWIAVGSLSLCVCAPTILRAVQKLPLRTTIAALIIGVGAFESYRVLML
;
A
#
# COMPACT_ATOMS: atom_id res chain seq x y z
N MET A 1 8.69 5.39 -13.54
CA MET A 1 8.82 6.12 -12.26
C MET A 1 8.23 5.25 -11.16
N PRO A 2 8.92 5.04 -10.03
CA PRO A 2 8.41 4.20 -8.94
C PRO A 2 7.07 4.77 -8.43
N LEU A 3 6.08 3.90 -8.23
CA LEU A 3 4.71 4.31 -7.92
C LEU A 3 4.53 4.78 -6.46
N HIS A 4 5.60 4.76 -5.68
CA HIS A 4 5.61 4.82 -4.23
C HIS A 4 6.23 6.18 -3.86
N ARG A 5 5.59 6.99 -2.99
CA ARG A 5 5.95 8.38 -2.59
C ARG A 5 5.22 9.50 -3.34
N ARG A 6 3.91 9.36 -3.55
CA ARG A 6 3.11 10.44 -4.13
C ARG A 6 1.75 10.59 -3.47
N VAL A 7 1.18 11.78 -3.61
CA VAL A 7 -0.20 12.07 -3.27
C VAL A 7 -0.94 12.38 -4.56
N GLU A 8 -2.14 11.86 -4.69
CA GLU A 8 -3.03 12.13 -5.79
C GLU A 8 -4.29 12.83 -5.28
N LEU A 9 -4.69 13.89 -5.98
CA LEU A 9 -5.92 14.63 -5.73
C LEU A 9 -6.83 14.50 -6.94
N VAL A 10 -8.11 14.22 -6.70
CA VAL A 10 -9.13 14.12 -7.75
C VAL A 10 -10.18 15.20 -7.54
N GLN A 11 -10.34 16.08 -8.53
CA GLN A 11 -11.36 17.11 -8.57
C GLN A 11 -12.04 17.13 -9.95
N ASN A 12 -13.25 16.56 -10.01
CA ASN A 12 -14.03 16.42 -11.25
C ASN A 12 -15.25 17.35 -11.30
N GLU A 13 -15.70 17.87 -10.15
CA GLU A 13 -16.85 18.76 -10.07
C GLU A 13 -16.72 20.00 -10.98
N LEU A 14 -17.81 20.29 -11.69
CA LEU A 14 -17.86 21.32 -12.73
C LEU A 14 -17.93 22.73 -12.15
N TYR A 15 -18.65 22.90 -11.04
CA TYR A 15 -18.99 24.19 -10.40
C TYR A 15 -18.42 24.29 -8.99
N SER A 16 -17.24 23.71 -8.76
CA SER A 16 -16.52 23.85 -7.49
C SER A 16 -15.15 24.49 -7.70
N SER A 17 -14.71 25.24 -6.71
CA SER A 17 -13.37 25.78 -6.69
C SER A 17 -12.34 24.66 -6.68
N ARG A 18 -11.16 24.92 -7.24
CA ARG A 18 -10.02 24.00 -7.20
C ARG A 18 -9.11 24.36 -6.05
N VAL A 19 -8.55 23.34 -5.41
CA VAL A 19 -7.47 23.52 -4.45
C VAL A 19 -6.32 24.23 -5.16
N LYS A 20 -5.72 25.20 -4.48
CA LYS A 20 -4.50 25.87 -4.94
C LYS A 20 -3.35 25.42 -4.08
N ASP A 21 -3.23 25.95 -2.87
CA ASP A 21 -2.11 25.61 -1.98
C ASP A 21 -2.57 24.60 -0.93
N PHE A 22 -1.79 23.54 -0.75
CA PHE A 22 -2.04 22.52 0.27
C PHE A 22 -0.76 21.92 0.81
N GLU A 23 -0.86 21.40 2.03
CA GLU A 23 0.26 20.82 2.76
C GLU A 23 -0.07 19.41 3.21
N VAL A 24 0.96 18.57 3.24
CA VAL A 24 0.86 17.19 3.69
C VAL A 24 1.81 16.99 4.86
N TYR A 25 1.26 16.44 5.94
CA TYR A 25 1.97 16.15 7.17
C TYR A 25 1.88 14.66 7.48
N ALA A 26 2.91 14.15 8.15
CA ALA A 26 3.03 12.77 8.56
C ALA A 26 3.33 12.67 10.06
N ARG A 27 2.79 11.61 10.67
CA ARG A 27 3.03 11.27 12.07
C ARG A 27 3.03 9.75 12.28
N GLN A 28 3.81 9.30 13.26
CA GLN A 28 3.89 7.89 13.65
C GLN A 28 2.97 7.54 14.81
N SER A 29 2.94 8.39 15.83
CA SER A 29 2.11 8.19 17.01
C SER A 29 0.64 8.53 16.75
N ASN A 30 -0.25 7.92 17.52
CA ASN A 30 -1.68 8.12 17.39
C ASN A 30 -2.07 9.53 17.88
N PRO A 31 -2.59 10.41 17.01
CA PRO A 31 -2.89 11.79 17.39
C PRO A 31 -3.95 11.89 18.48
N ARG A 32 -4.85 10.91 18.60
CA ARG A 32 -5.89 10.91 19.64
C ARG A 32 -5.33 10.51 21.00
N GLN A 33 -4.42 9.54 21.04
CA GLN A 33 -3.88 8.99 22.28
C GLN A 33 -2.93 9.97 22.96
N ASP A 34 -2.06 10.61 22.19
CA ASP A 34 -1.07 11.57 22.70
C ASP A 34 -1.71 12.86 23.26
N ALA A 35 -2.97 13.12 22.91
CA ALA A 35 -3.74 14.29 23.34
C ALA A 35 -4.84 13.94 24.36
N GLY A 36 -4.67 12.84 25.11
CA GLY A 36 -5.60 12.47 26.18
C GLY A 36 -7.03 12.14 25.70
N GLY A 37 -7.18 11.75 24.44
CA GLY A 37 -8.48 11.43 23.83
C GLY A 37 -9.09 12.55 22.99
N ASP A 38 -8.56 13.78 23.06
CA ASP A 38 -9.00 14.92 22.24
C ASP A 38 -8.25 14.97 20.90
N LEU A 39 -8.98 14.72 19.81
CA LEU A 39 -8.41 14.76 18.47
C LEU A 39 -8.01 16.18 18.04
N ALA A 40 -8.71 17.22 18.51
CA ALA A 40 -8.42 18.59 18.12
C ALA A 40 -7.06 19.05 18.67
N ALA A 41 -6.81 18.84 19.96
CA ALA A 41 -5.49 19.01 20.56
C ALA A 41 -4.42 18.14 19.88
N GLY A 42 -4.77 16.92 19.46
CA GLY A 42 -3.90 16.02 18.71
C GLY A 42 -3.47 16.55 17.32
N LEU A 43 -4.36 17.24 16.62
CA LEU A 43 -4.10 17.86 15.31
C LEU A 43 -3.28 19.15 15.42
N ALA A 44 -3.37 19.86 16.54
CA ALA A 44 -2.59 21.07 16.83
C ALA A 44 -1.18 20.77 17.40
N ASN A 45 -0.91 19.53 17.75
CA ASN A 45 0.35 19.11 18.37
C ASN A 45 1.55 19.24 17.39
N PRO A 46 2.74 19.69 17.83
CA PRO A 46 3.93 19.85 16.98
C PRO A 46 4.55 18.52 16.47
N LEU A 47 4.07 17.36 16.90
CA LEU A 47 4.56 16.05 16.45
C LEU A 47 4.27 15.75 14.96
N TRP A 48 3.46 16.57 14.29
CA TRP A 48 3.25 16.49 12.85
C TRP A 48 4.47 17.01 12.08
N ARG A 49 5.07 16.15 11.24
CA ARG A 49 6.19 16.54 10.36
C ARG A 49 5.66 16.84 8.97
N MET A 50 6.01 17.99 8.41
CA MET A 50 5.67 18.30 7.02
C MET A 50 6.45 17.37 6.07
N VAL A 51 5.73 16.72 5.14
CA VAL A 51 6.31 15.83 4.10
C VAL A 51 6.20 16.40 2.70
N GLY A 52 5.34 17.41 2.51
CA GLY A 52 5.28 18.16 1.26
C GLY A 52 4.40 19.40 1.37
N ASN A 53 4.78 20.41 0.60
CA ASN A 53 3.99 21.61 0.34
C ASN A 53 3.83 21.74 -1.17
N PHE A 54 2.59 21.96 -1.63
CA PHE A 54 2.24 21.91 -3.04
C PHE A 54 1.32 23.04 -3.44
N THR A 55 1.54 23.55 -4.64
CA THR A 55 0.58 24.38 -5.37
C THR A 55 0.02 23.55 -6.53
N ALA A 56 -1.25 23.17 -6.41
CA ALA A 56 -1.99 22.48 -7.44
C ALA A 56 -2.31 23.40 -8.64
N PRO A 57 -2.13 22.94 -9.88
CA PRO A 57 -2.66 23.61 -11.06
C PRO A 57 -4.19 23.74 -11.04
N LYS A 58 -4.72 24.80 -11.67
CA LYS A 58 -6.17 25.01 -11.84
C LYS A 58 -6.76 24.07 -12.93
N THR A 59 -6.52 22.77 -12.83
CA THR A 59 -6.97 21.75 -13.79
C THR A 59 -8.00 20.79 -13.18
N LYS A 60 -8.94 20.31 -14.00
CA LYS A 60 -9.85 19.23 -13.58
C LYS A 60 -9.17 17.88 -13.69
N GLY A 61 -9.70 16.90 -12.98
CA GLY A 61 -9.24 15.52 -13.06
C GLY A 61 -8.29 15.13 -11.95
N LEU A 62 -7.57 14.05 -12.22
CA LEU A 62 -6.54 13.50 -11.36
C LEU A 62 -5.25 14.31 -11.49
N GLN A 63 -4.75 14.80 -10.37
CA GLN A 63 -3.46 15.49 -10.26
C GLN A 63 -2.54 14.68 -9.35
N ARG A 64 -1.25 14.61 -9.70
CA ARG A 64 -0.25 13.82 -8.96
C ARG A 64 0.86 14.72 -8.45
N PHE A 65 1.22 14.54 -7.19
CA PHE A 65 2.21 15.33 -6.47
C PHE A 65 3.22 14.41 -5.80
N GLU A 66 4.49 14.55 -6.16
CA GLU A 66 5.57 13.74 -5.57
C GLU A 66 5.97 14.31 -4.21
N LEU A 67 6.10 13.46 -3.19
CA LEU A 67 6.46 13.90 -1.84
C LEU A 67 7.92 14.37 -1.77
N GLN A 68 8.15 15.58 -1.28
CA GLN A 68 9.49 16.18 -1.15
C GLN A 68 10.33 15.49 -0.07
N HIS A 69 9.71 15.20 1.07
CA HIS A 69 10.36 14.56 2.20
C HIS A 69 9.62 13.27 2.58
N PRO A 70 9.74 12.20 1.78
CA PRO A 70 9.09 10.93 2.08
C PRO A 70 9.68 10.34 3.36
N GLY A 71 8.84 9.75 4.18
CA GLY A 71 9.27 9.09 5.41
C GLY A 71 8.20 8.16 5.94
N TRP A 72 8.61 7.29 6.84
CA TRP A 72 7.69 6.38 7.52
C TRP A 72 6.63 7.17 8.28
N ALA A 73 5.38 6.81 8.06
CA ALA A 73 4.23 7.41 8.72
C ALA A 73 3.12 6.38 8.89
N ARG A 74 2.40 6.48 10.01
CA ARG A 74 1.16 5.74 10.24
C ARG A 74 -0.07 6.60 9.96
N TYR A 75 0.05 7.89 10.24
CA TYR A 75 -1.02 8.87 10.07
C TYR A 75 -0.56 9.97 9.12
N VAL A 76 -1.45 10.36 8.21
CA VAL A 76 -1.24 11.45 7.27
C VAL A 76 -2.34 12.49 7.48
N LEU A 77 -1.94 13.75 7.50
CA LEU A 77 -2.84 14.89 7.59
C LEU A 77 -2.62 15.77 6.36
N VAL A 78 -3.70 16.03 5.63
CA VAL A 78 -3.67 16.92 4.46
C VAL A 78 -4.43 18.18 4.82
N ARG A 79 -3.76 19.34 4.71
CA ARG A 79 -4.32 20.66 5.00
C ARG A 79 -4.47 21.45 3.70
N PHE A 80 -5.70 21.73 3.32
CA PHE A 80 -5.99 22.64 2.22
C PHE A 80 -5.93 24.08 2.72
N LEU A 81 -5.05 24.90 2.15
CA LEU A 81 -4.82 26.28 2.60
C LEU A 81 -5.64 27.27 1.77
N THR A 82 -5.57 27.16 0.46
CA THR A 82 -6.18 28.13 -0.47
C THR A 82 -6.85 27.43 -1.66
N HIS A 83 -7.70 28.18 -2.37
CA HIS A 83 -8.41 27.73 -3.55
C HIS A 83 -8.46 28.85 -4.61
N TYR A 84 -8.72 28.52 -5.88
CA TYR A 84 -8.59 29.47 -7.00
C TYR A 84 -9.80 30.37 -7.28
N SER A 85 -11.02 29.89 -7.05
CA SER A 85 -12.27 30.60 -7.36
C SER A 85 -12.78 31.37 -6.14
N SER A 86 -13.75 32.26 -6.30
CA SER A 86 -14.50 32.86 -5.18
C SER A 86 -15.71 32.01 -4.78
N GLU A 87 -15.84 30.81 -5.36
CA GLU A 87 -16.89 29.87 -4.99
C GLU A 87 -16.76 29.45 -3.52
N PRO A 88 -17.87 29.33 -2.79
CA PRO A 88 -17.84 29.10 -1.35
C PRO A 88 -17.35 27.71 -0.95
N VAL A 89 -17.26 26.77 -1.91
CA VAL A 89 -16.93 25.37 -1.64
C VAL A 89 -15.89 24.86 -2.65
N CYS A 90 -14.94 24.09 -2.14
CA CYS A 90 -14.00 23.30 -2.92
C CYS A 90 -14.37 21.81 -2.75
N ALA A 91 -14.99 21.23 -3.78
CA ALA A 91 -15.37 19.82 -3.74
C ALA A 91 -14.16 18.95 -4.08
N MET A 92 -13.98 17.90 -3.29
CA MET A 92 -12.93 16.90 -3.47
C MET A 92 -13.59 15.54 -3.72
N ASN A 93 -13.24 14.88 -4.82
CA ASN A 93 -13.77 13.55 -5.12
C ASN A 93 -12.94 12.45 -4.47
N GLY A 94 -11.65 12.68 -4.33
CA GLY A 94 -10.74 11.67 -3.79
C GLY A 94 -9.36 12.22 -3.49
N ILE A 95 -8.74 11.60 -2.49
CA ILE A 95 -7.34 11.77 -2.16
C ILE A 95 -6.74 10.37 -1.98
N ALA A 96 -5.61 10.13 -2.61
CA ALA A 96 -4.87 8.89 -2.47
C ALA A 96 -3.43 9.19 -2.11
N VAL A 97 -2.91 8.48 -1.10
CA VAL A 97 -1.52 8.59 -0.68
C VAL A 97 -0.85 7.26 -0.96
N TYR A 98 0.17 7.29 -1.81
CA TYR A 98 0.91 6.10 -2.23
C TYR A 98 2.23 6.04 -1.50
N GLY A 99 2.41 4.95 -0.75
CA GLY A 99 3.64 4.62 -0.05
C GLY A 99 4.05 3.18 -0.35
N LYS A 100 5.07 2.73 0.36
CA LYS A 100 5.48 1.34 0.43
C LYS A 100 5.36 0.89 1.88
N SER A 101 4.82 -0.29 2.13
CA SER A 101 4.74 -0.82 3.49
C SER A 101 6.10 -1.36 3.95
N ALA A 102 6.29 -1.47 5.27
CA ALA A 102 7.52 -2.04 5.82
C ALA A 102 7.73 -3.50 5.38
N ALA A 103 6.63 -4.26 5.24
CA ALA A 103 6.69 -5.63 4.74
C ALA A 103 7.13 -5.68 3.28
N GLU A 104 6.56 -4.85 2.41
CA GLU A 104 6.97 -4.75 1.01
C GLU A 104 8.43 -4.32 0.88
N GLU A 105 8.95 -3.48 1.80
CA GLU A 105 10.35 -3.08 1.80
C GLU A 105 11.27 -4.26 2.08
N LEU A 106 10.99 -5.01 3.15
CA LEU A 106 11.72 -6.21 3.51
C LEU A 106 11.65 -7.30 2.43
N GLU A 107 10.49 -7.48 1.81
CA GLU A 107 10.31 -8.44 0.71
C GLU A 107 11.19 -8.10 -0.50
N ASP A 108 11.26 -6.82 -0.87
CA ASP A 108 12.12 -6.38 -1.96
C ASP A 108 13.62 -6.55 -1.63
N GLU A 109 14.01 -6.28 -0.39
CA GLU A 109 15.39 -6.52 0.09
C GLU A 109 15.76 -7.99 0.00
N LEU A 110 14.92 -8.87 0.55
CA LEU A 110 15.12 -10.32 0.49
C LEU A 110 15.14 -10.84 -0.96
N ALA A 111 14.28 -10.30 -1.82
CA ALA A 111 14.26 -10.64 -3.25
C ALA A 111 15.55 -10.21 -3.96
N GLN A 112 16.17 -9.10 -3.57
CA GLN A 112 17.46 -8.66 -4.11
C GLN A 112 18.60 -9.56 -3.65
N GLU A 113 18.63 -9.96 -2.37
CA GLU A 113 19.63 -10.90 -1.84
C GLU A 113 19.52 -12.28 -2.52
N LEU A 114 18.30 -12.78 -2.72
CA LEU A 114 18.06 -14.01 -3.48
C LEU A 114 18.55 -13.93 -4.93
N LYS A 115 18.47 -12.77 -5.57
CA LYS A 115 19.01 -12.58 -6.94
C LYS A 115 20.54 -12.58 -6.93
N ALA A 116 21.16 -11.91 -5.95
CA ALA A 116 22.62 -11.86 -5.82
C ALA A 116 23.20 -13.25 -5.55
N THR A 117 22.62 -14.01 -4.62
CA THR A 117 23.03 -15.38 -4.29
C THR A 117 22.82 -16.35 -5.45
N LYS A 118 21.71 -16.23 -6.21
CA LYS A 118 21.49 -17.00 -7.45
C LYS A 118 22.54 -16.71 -8.52
N LEU A 119 22.98 -15.45 -8.64
CA LEU A 119 24.04 -15.09 -9.59
C LEU A 119 25.38 -15.70 -9.17
N GLN A 120 25.71 -15.63 -7.88
CA GLN A 120 26.92 -16.22 -7.31
C GLN A 120 26.94 -17.76 -7.43
N THR A 121 25.81 -18.42 -7.17
CA THR A 121 25.72 -19.88 -7.37
C THR A 121 25.84 -20.24 -8.85
N LYS A 122 25.31 -19.43 -9.76
CA LYS A 122 25.46 -19.65 -11.22
C LYS A 122 26.90 -19.48 -11.70
N SER A 123 27.65 -18.50 -11.18
CA SER A 123 29.07 -18.35 -11.51
C SER A 123 29.92 -19.47 -10.89
N LEU A 124 29.66 -19.84 -9.64
CA LEU A 124 30.32 -20.99 -8.99
C LEU A 124 30.04 -22.30 -9.73
N ALA A 125 28.80 -22.54 -10.17
CA ALA A 125 28.46 -23.73 -10.95
C ALA A 125 29.24 -23.82 -12.28
N ARG A 126 29.54 -22.68 -12.92
CA ARG A 126 30.38 -22.64 -14.13
C ARG A 126 31.84 -22.96 -13.83
N ILE A 127 32.39 -22.36 -12.76
CA ILE A 127 33.78 -22.65 -12.34
C ILE A 127 33.93 -24.14 -11.99
N VAL A 128 32.96 -24.70 -11.27
CA VAL A 128 32.94 -26.13 -10.93
C VAL A 128 32.86 -26.98 -12.21
N SER A 129 32.03 -26.64 -13.19
CA SER A 129 31.97 -27.39 -14.45
C SER A 129 33.29 -27.36 -15.23
N ASP A 130 33.99 -26.21 -15.22
CA ASP A 130 35.29 -26.07 -15.89
C ASP A 130 36.38 -26.88 -15.19
N MET A 131 36.34 -26.95 -13.84
CA MET A 131 37.23 -27.82 -13.06
C MET A 131 36.93 -29.30 -13.27
N GLN A 132 35.66 -29.67 -13.41
CA GLN A 132 35.21 -31.04 -13.64
C GLN A 132 35.72 -31.59 -14.98
N ALA A 133 35.77 -30.74 -16.02
CA ALA A 133 36.29 -31.10 -17.33
C ALA A 133 37.80 -31.45 -17.31
N ASN A 134 38.55 -30.95 -16.31
CA ASN A 134 40.01 -31.15 -16.21
C ASN A 134 40.44 -32.30 -15.28
N HIS A 135 39.55 -32.84 -14.43
CA HIS A 135 39.88 -33.95 -13.52
C HIS A 135 38.91 -35.13 -13.69
N THR A 136 39.25 -36.02 -14.63
CA THR A 136 38.45 -37.19 -15.04
C THR A 136 38.35 -38.33 -14.02
N GLY A 137 38.93 -38.21 -12.82
CA GLY A 137 39.06 -39.34 -11.87
C GLY A 137 38.18 -39.31 -10.61
N SER A 138 37.82 -38.14 -10.08
CA SER A 138 37.08 -38.00 -8.79
C SER A 138 35.63 -37.48 -8.98
N MET A 139 35.14 -37.55 -10.21
CA MET A 139 33.99 -36.78 -10.70
C MET A 139 32.62 -37.39 -10.39
N VAL A 140 32.53 -38.62 -9.89
CA VAL A 140 31.23 -39.28 -9.65
C VAL A 140 30.60 -38.84 -8.32
N ALA A 141 31.41 -38.65 -7.28
CA ALA A 141 30.90 -38.28 -5.95
C ALA A 141 30.46 -36.81 -5.87
N LEU A 142 31.20 -35.89 -6.49
CA LEU A 142 30.88 -34.46 -6.51
C LEU A 142 29.71 -34.13 -7.44
N GLN A 143 29.57 -34.84 -8.56
CA GLN A 143 28.43 -34.66 -9.47
C GLN A 143 27.14 -35.19 -8.85
N ALA A 144 27.21 -36.28 -8.07
CA ALA A 144 26.09 -36.72 -7.24
C ALA A 144 25.70 -35.64 -6.21
N GLY A 145 26.67 -35.01 -5.54
CA GLY A 145 26.44 -33.93 -4.58
C GLY A 145 25.81 -32.67 -5.18
N LEU A 146 26.22 -32.26 -6.38
CA LEU A 146 25.62 -31.11 -7.06
C LEU A 146 24.18 -31.40 -7.50
N GLU A 147 23.91 -32.63 -7.96
CA GLU A 147 22.56 -33.05 -8.33
C GLU A 147 21.66 -33.23 -7.10
N THR A 148 22.18 -33.62 -5.93
CA THR A 148 21.40 -33.61 -4.69
C THR A 148 21.04 -32.19 -4.25
N VAL A 149 21.99 -31.24 -4.31
CA VAL A 149 21.73 -29.83 -3.97
C VAL A 149 20.71 -29.20 -4.94
N LYS A 150 20.79 -29.49 -6.24
CA LYS A 150 19.78 -29.04 -7.21
C LYS A 150 18.40 -29.62 -6.91
N ARG A 151 18.31 -30.89 -6.50
CA ARG A 151 17.04 -31.53 -6.14
C ARG A 151 16.44 -30.94 -4.87
N GLU A 152 17.25 -30.67 -3.85
CA GLU A 152 16.83 -29.99 -2.62
C GLU A 152 16.34 -28.57 -2.93
N GLN A 153 17.07 -27.81 -3.77
CA GLN A 153 16.63 -26.48 -4.17
C GLN A 153 15.31 -26.52 -4.96
N ALA A 154 15.11 -27.55 -5.79
CA ALA A 154 13.87 -27.75 -6.53
C ALA A 154 12.71 -28.24 -5.66
N SER A 155 12.96 -28.99 -4.58
CA SER A 155 11.90 -29.37 -3.64
C SER A 155 11.43 -28.17 -2.81
N LEU A 156 12.37 -27.35 -2.33
CA LEU A 156 12.05 -26.12 -1.60
C LEU A 156 11.27 -25.11 -2.46
N LEU A 157 11.60 -24.99 -3.75
CA LEU A 157 10.83 -24.17 -4.69
C LEU A 157 9.39 -24.69 -4.87
N ARG A 158 9.17 -26.01 -4.88
CA ARG A 158 7.82 -26.59 -4.95
C ARG A 158 7.03 -26.39 -3.67
N GLU A 159 7.66 -26.51 -2.50
CA GLU A 159 7.01 -26.20 -1.22
C GLU A 159 6.58 -24.74 -1.15
N LEU A 160 7.39 -23.82 -1.68
CA LEU A 160 7.05 -22.41 -1.74
C LEU A 160 5.88 -22.12 -2.70
N ASP A 161 5.81 -22.81 -3.85
CA ASP A 161 4.69 -22.69 -4.78
C ASP A 161 3.40 -23.31 -4.21
N ASP A 162 3.50 -24.39 -3.44
CA ASP A 162 2.35 -24.99 -2.75
C ASP A 162 1.84 -24.08 -1.62
N LEU A 163 2.72 -23.47 -0.83
CA LEU A 163 2.34 -22.45 0.15
C LEU A 163 1.65 -21.24 -0.51
N ARG A 164 2.15 -20.79 -1.67
CA ARG A 164 1.50 -19.72 -2.43
C ARG A 164 0.11 -20.12 -2.90
N ALA A 165 -0.07 -21.35 -3.39
CA ALA A 165 -1.37 -21.87 -3.79
C ALA A 165 -2.33 -21.99 -2.60
N GLN A 166 -1.85 -22.47 -1.44
CA GLN A 166 -2.66 -22.56 -0.22
C GLN A 166 -3.10 -21.19 0.29
N VAL A 167 -2.20 -20.20 0.31
CA VAL A 167 -2.54 -18.81 0.69
C VAL A 167 -3.54 -18.22 -0.30
N PHE A 168 -3.39 -18.47 -1.60
CA PHE A 168 -4.34 -18.01 -2.62
C PHE A 168 -5.73 -18.66 -2.44
N MET A 169 -5.79 -19.96 -2.17
CA MET A 169 -7.05 -20.68 -1.91
C MET A 169 -7.70 -20.24 -0.60
N LEU A 170 -6.92 -19.95 0.44
CA LEU A 170 -7.43 -19.38 1.69
C LEU A 170 -7.98 -17.96 1.47
N TRP A 171 -7.34 -17.16 0.63
CA TRP A 171 -7.82 -15.83 0.26
C TRP A 171 -9.16 -15.89 -0.50
N ILE A 172 -9.31 -16.83 -1.45
CA ILE A 172 -10.58 -17.11 -2.14
C ILE A 172 -11.66 -17.58 -1.15
N ALA A 173 -11.33 -18.48 -0.23
CA ALA A 173 -12.29 -19.00 0.76
C ALA A 173 -12.75 -17.90 1.73
N VAL A 174 -11.84 -17.07 2.23
CA VAL A 174 -12.16 -15.93 3.12
C VAL A 174 -12.97 -14.86 2.36
N GLY A 175 -12.62 -14.59 1.10
CA GLY A 175 -13.41 -13.71 0.24
C GLY A 175 -14.83 -14.25 -0.01
N SER A 176 -14.98 -15.56 -0.18
CA SER A 176 -16.28 -16.22 -0.39
C SER A 176 -17.13 -16.28 0.87
N LEU A 177 -16.54 -16.46 2.06
CA LEU A 177 -17.26 -16.39 3.34
C LEU A 177 -17.77 -14.96 3.63
N SER A 178 -17.04 -13.91 3.22
CA SER A 178 -17.48 -12.52 3.38
C SER A 178 -18.73 -12.18 2.55
N LEU A 179 -18.87 -12.79 1.37
CA LEU A 179 -20.06 -12.67 0.51
C LEU A 179 -21.28 -13.43 1.06
N CYS A 180 -21.10 -14.50 1.83
CA CYS A 180 -22.20 -15.31 2.36
C CYS A 180 -22.82 -14.77 3.67
N VAL A 181 -22.13 -13.93 4.46
CA VAL A 181 -22.61 -13.48 5.78
C VAL A 181 -23.48 -12.20 5.74
N CYS A 182 -23.58 -11.50 4.60
CA CYS A 182 -24.36 -10.25 4.53
C CYS A 182 -25.80 -10.38 3.97
N ALA A 183 -26.32 -11.59 3.71
CA ALA A 183 -27.56 -11.75 2.95
C ALA A 183 -28.90 -11.78 3.74
N PRO A 184 -28.98 -11.90 5.09
CA PRO A 184 -30.29 -11.70 5.73
C PRO A 184 -30.31 -10.95 7.07
N THR A 185 -29.46 -9.95 7.32
CA THR A 185 -29.56 -9.14 8.58
C THR A 185 -29.78 -7.64 8.38
N ILE A 186 -29.68 -7.11 7.16
CA ILE A 186 -29.86 -5.67 6.91
C ILE A 186 -31.33 -5.27 6.64
N LEU A 187 -32.26 -6.23 6.45
CA LEU A 187 -33.64 -5.92 6.07
C LEU A 187 -34.66 -5.74 7.21
N ARG A 188 -34.23 -5.39 8.43
CA ARG A 188 -35.15 -5.12 9.56
C ARG A 188 -34.86 -3.88 10.41
N ALA A 189 -34.05 -2.93 9.93
CA ALA A 189 -33.69 -1.74 10.72
C ALA A 189 -33.96 -0.38 10.04
N VAL A 190 -34.91 -0.29 9.09
CA VAL A 190 -35.27 1.00 8.44
C VAL A 190 -36.76 1.28 8.55
N GLN A 191 -37.34 1.23 9.76
CA GLN A 191 -38.75 1.62 9.91
C GLN A 191 -39.14 2.42 11.13
N LYS A 192 -38.21 2.96 11.92
CA LYS A 192 -38.56 3.96 12.95
C LYS A 192 -37.41 4.92 13.18
N LEU A 193 -37.50 6.14 12.67
CA LEU A 193 -37.25 7.38 13.42
C LEU A 193 -37.48 8.63 12.54
N PRO A 194 -38.08 9.71 13.07
CA PRO A 194 -38.57 10.85 12.30
C PRO A 194 -37.52 11.97 12.14
N LEU A 195 -37.80 12.83 11.15
CA LEU A 195 -37.03 14.00 10.75
C LEU A 195 -36.74 14.97 11.92
N ARG A 196 -35.48 15.39 12.07
CA ARG A 196 -35.04 16.80 12.07
C ARG A 196 -33.52 16.93 12.30
N THR A 197 -32.87 17.62 11.36
CA THR A 197 -31.69 18.49 11.51
C THR A 197 -30.44 17.92 12.20
N THR A 198 -29.39 17.62 11.44
CA THR A 198 -28.06 18.28 11.44
C THR A 198 -27.19 17.60 10.38
N ILE A 199 -26.70 18.37 9.41
CA ILE A 199 -25.85 17.88 8.32
C ILE A 199 -24.45 17.64 8.88
N ALA A 200 -24.20 16.41 9.32
CA ALA A 200 -22.87 15.82 9.39
C ALA A 200 -22.81 14.79 8.26
N ALA A 201 -21.99 15.04 7.24
CA ALA A 201 -21.82 14.15 6.10
C ALA A 201 -21.11 12.86 6.55
N LEU A 202 -21.91 11.92 7.04
CA LEU A 202 -21.57 10.52 7.23
C LEU A 202 -21.72 9.84 5.86
N ILE A 203 -20.60 9.62 5.16
CA ILE A 203 -20.60 8.83 3.93
C ILE A 203 -20.69 7.36 4.32
N ILE A 204 -21.92 6.85 4.45
CA ILE A 204 -22.20 5.42 4.35
C ILE A 204 -22.57 5.15 2.89
N GLY A 205 -21.60 4.66 2.13
CA GLY A 205 -21.82 4.06 0.82
C GLY A 205 -21.61 2.57 0.89
N VAL A 206 -22.67 1.81 1.16
CA VAL A 206 -22.72 0.37 0.86
C VAL A 206 -23.14 0.26 -0.60
N GLY A 207 -22.24 -0.22 -1.45
CA GLY A 207 -22.53 -0.44 -2.87
C GLY A 207 -21.28 -0.42 -3.74
N ALA A 208 -20.67 -1.60 -3.87
CA ALA A 208 -19.85 -2.04 -5.00
C ALA A 208 -19.02 -0.95 -5.72
N PHE A 209 -17.88 -0.57 -5.14
CA PHE A 209 -16.74 -0.05 -5.90
C PHE A 209 -15.49 -0.82 -5.46
N GLU A 210 -15.25 -1.88 -6.21
CA GLU A 210 -14.06 -2.71 -6.19
C GLU A 210 -12.89 -1.88 -6.72
N SER A 211 -12.20 -1.15 -5.83
CA SER A 211 -10.79 -0.69 -5.94
C SER A 211 -10.43 0.32 -4.85
N TYR A 212 -10.63 -0.02 -3.58
CA TYR A 212 -9.90 0.63 -2.50
C TYR A 212 -8.60 -0.16 -2.23
N ARG A 213 -7.56 0.07 -3.03
CA ARG A 213 -6.18 -0.17 -2.57
C ARG A 213 -5.74 1.07 -1.79
N VAL A 214 -6.28 1.22 -0.59
CA VAL A 214 -5.64 2.00 0.47
C VAL A 214 -5.09 0.97 1.44
N LEU A 215 -3.93 0.42 1.10
CA LEU A 215 -3.14 -0.40 2.01
C LEU A 215 -2.12 0.53 2.67
N MET A 216 -2.48 1.06 3.83
CA MET A 216 -1.54 1.56 4.82
C MET A 216 -1.93 0.90 6.13
N LEU A 217 -1.09 -0.08 6.49
CA LEU A 217 -1.21 -1.10 7.56
C LEU A 217 -2.10 -2.30 7.24
#